data_AF-A0A821XXG1-F1
#
_entry.id   AF-A0A821XXG1-F1
#
_cell.length_a   1.000
_cell.length_b   1.000
_cell.length_c   1.000
_cell.angle_alpha   90.00
_cell.angle_beta   90.00
_cell.angle_gamma   90.00
#
_symmetry.space_group_name_H-M   'P 1'
#
loop_
_entity.id
_entity.type
_entity.pdbx_description
1 polymer ?
#
loop_
_entity_poly.entity_id
_entity_poly.type
_entity_poly.pdbx_seq_one_letter_code
_entity_poly.pdbx_strand_id
1 'polypeptide(L)'
;MAQVLTGHGPFAEYLCRFRLKEKPDCECESGVEQSIPHLLLECPIFASSRCDLEQMTGMSLSLQGLPDMLVCNRSHLEDFCQKITKRTAKFNESKAGAGTARRPAPTCQ
;
A
#
# COMPACT_ATOMS: atom_id res chain seq x y z
N MET A 1 5.70 1.34 6.91
CA MET A 1 5.44 2.62 6.20
C MET A 1 6.27 2.80 4.93
N ALA A 2 7.60 2.61 4.94
CA ALA A 2 8.47 2.86 3.77
C ALA A 2 8.01 2.18 2.47
N GLN A 3 7.51 0.94 2.57
CA GLN A 3 6.93 0.20 1.44
C GLN A 3 5.76 0.93 0.80
N VAL A 4 4.82 1.41 1.60
CA VAL A 4 3.64 2.17 1.13
C VAL A 4 4.07 3.47 0.46
N LEU A 5 4.97 4.24 1.09
CA LEU A 5 5.42 5.53 0.54
C LEU A 5 6.23 5.42 -0.75
N THR A 6 6.91 4.30 -0.96
CA THR A 6 7.71 4.06 -2.17
C THR A 6 6.98 3.24 -3.22
N GLY A 7 5.78 2.73 -2.92
CA GLY A 7 5.06 1.80 -3.78
C GLY A 7 5.76 0.46 -3.98
N HIS A 8 6.76 0.14 -3.14
CA HIS A 8 7.48 -1.12 -3.19
C HIS A 8 6.94 -2.08 -2.14
N GLY A 9 6.62 -3.31 -2.51
CA GLY A 9 6.21 -4.32 -1.54
C GLY A 9 5.16 -5.28 -2.08
N PRO A 10 4.32 -5.84 -1.21
CA PRO A 10 3.36 -6.86 -1.59
C PRO A 10 2.10 -6.27 -2.24
N PHE A 11 2.24 -5.25 -3.08
CA PHE A 11 1.12 -4.59 -3.75
C PHE A 11 0.95 -5.15 -5.16
N ALA A 12 -0.28 -5.45 -5.58
CA ALA A 12 -0.52 -6.15 -6.85
C ALA A 12 0.00 -5.35 -8.06
N GLU A 13 -0.14 -4.02 -8.07
CA GLU A 13 0.45 -3.15 -9.09
C GLU A 13 1.97 -3.37 -9.20
N TYR A 14 2.67 -3.36 -8.06
CA TYR A 14 4.12 -3.57 -8.01
C TYR A 14 4.50 -5.00 -8.43
N LEU A 15 3.80 -6.02 -7.92
CA LEU A 15 4.06 -7.43 -8.24
C LEU A 15 3.82 -7.75 -9.72
N CYS A 16 2.83 -7.12 -10.34
CA CYS A 16 2.53 -7.27 -11.76
C CYS A 16 3.69 -6.80 -12.64
N ARG A 17 4.39 -5.72 -12.25
CA ARG A 17 5.58 -5.21 -12.97
C ARG A 17 6.72 -6.23 -13.03
N PHE A 18 6.83 -7.09 -12.02
CA PHE A 18 7.82 -8.19 -11.96
C PHE A 18 7.27 -9.55 -12.39
N ARG A 19 6.04 -9.59 -12.94
CA ARG A 19 5.35 -10.82 -13.34
C ARG A 19 5.18 -11.84 -12.21
N LEU A 20 5.15 -11.36 -10.95
CA LEU A 20 4.89 -12.18 -9.77
C LEU A 20 3.39 -12.35 -9.49
N LYS A 21 2.55 -11.56 -10.16
CA LYS A 21 1.09 -11.66 -10.16
C LYS A 21 0.58 -11.38 -11.58
N GLU A 22 -0.45 -12.11 -12.00
CA GLU A 22 -1.00 -12.03 -13.36
C GLU A 22 -1.78 -10.74 -13.61
N LYS A 23 -2.46 -10.23 -12.58
CA LYS A 23 -3.28 -9.02 -12.66
C LYS A 23 -2.96 -8.09 -11.49
N PRO A 24 -3.01 -6.77 -11.69
CA PRO A 24 -2.79 -5.80 -10.63
C PRO A 24 -4.04 -5.59 -9.76
N ASP A 25 -5.05 -6.46 -9.85
CA ASP A 25 -6.34 -6.36 -9.16
C ASP A 25 -6.20 -6.29 -7.62
N CYS A 26 -6.99 -5.40 -7.03
CA CYS A 26 -7.19 -5.28 -5.61
C CYS A 26 -8.14 -6.37 -5.07
N GLU A 27 -8.02 -6.68 -3.78
CA GLU A 27 -8.94 -7.61 -3.10
C GLU A 27 -10.37 -7.05 -3.05
N CYS A 28 -10.54 -5.72 -3.07
CA CYS A 28 -11.85 -5.11 -2.90
C CYS A 28 -12.79 -5.34 -4.09
N GLU A 29 -12.25 -5.35 -5.30
CA GLU A 29 -13.02 -5.42 -6.54
C GLU A 29 -12.10 -5.86 -7.69
N SER A 30 -12.58 -6.79 -8.51
CA SER A 30 -11.83 -7.23 -9.70
C SER A 30 -11.88 -6.15 -10.78
N GLY A 31 -10.74 -5.91 -11.44
CA GLY A 31 -10.58 -4.83 -12.41
C GLY A 31 -10.18 -3.47 -11.82
N VAL A 32 -10.17 -3.32 -10.48
CA VAL A 32 -9.61 -2.15 -9.81
C VAL A 32 -8.15 -2.40 -9.48
N GLU A 33 -7.25 -1.52 -9.92
CA GLU A 33 -5.82 -1.64 -9.66
C GLU A 33 -5.48 -1.40 -8.17
N GLN A 34 -4.70 -2.30 -7.59
CA GLN A 34 -4.19 -2.19 -6.23
C GLN A 34 -2.97 -1.27 -6.16
N SER A 35 -3.19 0.01 -6.47
CA SER A 35 -2.19 1.06 -6.35
C SER A 35 -2.12 1.62 -4.91
N ILE A 36 -1.02 2.32 -4.58
CA ILE A 36 -0.89 2.98 -3.28
C ILE A 36 -1.97 4.07 -3.06
N PRO A 37 -2.25 4.97 -4.02
CA PRO A 37 -3.33 5.94 -3.87
C PRO A 37 -4.66 5.27 -3.59
N HIS A 38 -4.97 4.18 -4.31
CA HIS A 38 -6.18 3.39 -4.06
C HIS A 38 -6.20 2.87 -2.62
N LEU A 39 -5.17 2.15 -2.18
CA LEU A 39 -5.11 1.56 -0.83
C LEU A 39 -5.22 2.59 0.30
N LEU A 40 -4.61 3.76 0.13
CA LEU A 40 -4.63 4.82 1.13
C LEU A 40 -5.98 5.57 1.16
N LEU A 41 -6.49 5.97 -0.01
CA LEU A 41 -7.51 7.01 -0.10
C LEU A 41 -8.89 6.50 -0.53
N GLU A 42 -8.95 5.42 -1.31
CA GLU A 42 -10.17 5.02 -2.01
C GLU A 42 -10.69 3.65 -1.57
N CYS A 43 -9.77 2.74 -1.21
CA CYS A 43 -10.07 1.34 -1.03
C CYS A 43 -11.11 1.13 0.09
N PRO A 44 -12.25 0.48 -0.22
CA PRO A 44 -13.32 0.29 0.76
C PRO A 44 -12.91 -0.65 1.91
N ILE A 45 -11.96 -1.57 1.67
CA ILE A 45 -11.40 -2.45 2.71
C ILE A 45 -10.76 -1.64 3.84
N PHE A 46 -10.13 -0.52 3.51
CA PHE A 46 -9.45 0.34 4.46
C PHE A 46 -10.28 1.56 4.88
N ALA A 47 -11.54 1.67 4.42
CA ALA A 47 -12.39 2.82 4.71
C ALA A 47 -12.59 3.06 6.22
N SER A 48 -12.86 2.00 6.99
CA SER A 48 -12.99 2.11 8.45
C SER A 48 -11.68 2.54 9.10
N SER A 49 -10.56 1.91 8.73
CA SER A 49 -9.24 2.27 9.30
C SER A 49 -8.79 3.69 8.94
N ARG A 50 -9.17 4.19 7.75
CA ARG A 50 -8.96 5.58 7.35
C ARG A 50 -9.83 6.51 8.19
N CYS A 51 -11.12 6.22 8.34
CA CYS A 51 -12.02 7.00 9.17
C CYS A 51 -11.57 7.06 10.64
N ASP A 52 -11.08 5.94 11.19
CA ASP A 52 -10.50 5.90 12.54
C ASP A 52 -9.27 6.81 12.63
N LEU A 53 -8.38 6.74 11.63
CA LEU A 53 -7.17 7.57 11.56
C LEU A 53 -7.52 9.06 11.50
N GLU A 54 -8.48 9.44 10.66
CA GLU A 54 -8.93 10.84 10.54
C GLU A 54 -9.56 11.35 11.85
N GLN A 55 -10.35 10.52 12.52
CA GLN A 55 -10.93 10.87 13.82
C GLN A 55 -9.88 11.00 14.93
N MET A 56 -8.90 10.09 14.99
CA MET A 56 -7.83 10.13 15.99
C MET A 56 -6.90 11.33 15.81
N THR A 57 -6.64 11.71 14.56
CA THR A 57 -5.67 12.78 14.24
C THR A 57 -6.32 14.15 14.05
N GLY A 58 -7.64 14.19 13.85
CA GLY A 58 -8.37 15.41 13.47
C GLY A 58 -8.01 15.94 12.08
N MET A 59 -7.31 15.15 11.26
CA MET A 59 -6.83 15.53 9.93
C MET A 59 -7.50 14.66 8.86
N SER A 60 -7.74 15.21 7.67
CA SER A 60 -8.22 14.42 6.54
C SER A 60 -7.06 13.70 5.85
N LEU A 61 -7.24 12.41 5.55
CA LEU A 61 -6.26 11.64 4.80
C LEU A 61 -6.46 11.92 3.31
N SER A 62 -5.66 12.83 2.78
CA SER A 62 -5.63 13.19 1.36
C SER A 62 -4.20 13.34 0.87
N LEU A 63 -3.98 13.40 -0.44
CA LEU A 63 -2.63 13.67 -0.99
C LEU A 63 -2.06 15.00 -0.49
N GLN A 64 -2.91 15.99 -0.24
CA GLN A 64 -2.52 17.30 0.29
C GLN A 64 -2.25 17.26 1.80
N GLY A 65 -3.01 16.46 2.56
CA GLY A 65 -2.83 16.29 4.00
C GLY A 65 -1.74 15.30 4.40
N LEU A 66 -1.26 14.46 3.47
CA LEU A 66 -0.26 13.43 3.74
C LEU A 66 1.07 13.99 4.30
N PRO A 67 1.64 15.10 3.75
CA PRO A 67 2.83 15.72 4.31
C PRO A 67 2.63 16.17 5.76
N ASP A 68 1.49 16.80 6.07
CA ASP A 68 1.19 17.27 7.42
C ASP A 68 1.01 16.11 8.39
N MET A 69 0.36 15.02 7.96
CA MET A 69 0.24 13.79 8.75
C MET A 69 1.59 13.12 9.00
N LEU A 70 2.51 13.15 8.04
CA LEU A 70 3.87 12.62 8.21
C LEU A 70 4.67 13.40 9.25
N VAL A 71 4.41 14.70 9.41
CA VAL A 71 5.09 15.56 10.39
C VAL A 71 4.43 15.45 11.76
N CYS A 72 3.11 15.59 11.84
CA CYS A 72 2.39 15.75 13.10
C CYS A 72 1.85 14.43 13.68
N ASN A 73 1.54 13.45 12.83
CA ASN A 73 0.80 12.24 13.20
C ASN A 73 1.46 10.95 12.67
N ARG A 74 2.80 10.95 12.63
CA ARG A 74 3.60 9.88 12.02
C ARG A 74 3.27 8.48 12.57
N SER A 75 3.12 8.33 13.88
CA SER A 75 2.84 7.03 14.51
C SER A 75 1.52 6.44 14.02
N HIS A 76 0.45 7.23 14.05
CA HIS A 76 -0.87 6.81 13.60
C HIS A 76 -0.88 6.47 12.09
N LEU A 77 -0.19 7.28 11.28
CA LEU A 77 -0.04 7.01 9.85
C LEU A 77 0.78 5.74 9.59
N GLU A 78 1.84 5.51 10.38
CA GLU A 78 2.66 4.31 10.29
C GLU A 78 1.84 3.05 10.60
N ASP A 79 1.04 3.06 11.66
CA ASP A 79 0.15 1.96 12.02
C ASP A 79 -0.86 1.65 10.91
N PHE A 80 -1.45 2.69 10.32
CA PHE A 80 -2.33 2.53 9.17
C PHE A 80 -1.61 1.90 7.98
N CYS A 81 -0.41 2.40 7.65
CA CYS A 81 0.42 1.81 6.60
C CYS A 81 0.78 0.35 6.89
N GLN A 82 1.06 -0.02 8.14
CA GLN A 82 1.32 -1.40 8.52
C GLN A 82 0.10 -2.30 8.31
N LYS A 83 -1.11 -1.82 8.61
CA LYS A 83 -2.36 -2.55 8.33
C LYS A 83 -2.51 -2.84 6.83
N ILE A 84 -2.24 -1.84 5.98
CA ILE A 84 -2.24 -2.01 4.52
C ILE A 84 -1.24 -3.08 4.08
N THR A 85 0.02 -2.96 4.50
CA THR A 85 1.08 -3.92 4.14
C THR A 85 0.74 -5.35 4.57
N LYS A 86 0.26 -5.54 5.81
CA LYS A 86 -0.08 -6.89 6.33
C LYS A 86 -1.20 -7.54 5.53
N ARG A 87 -2.24 -6.78 5.17
CA ARG A 87 -3.38 -7.32 4.43
C ARG A 87 -3.03 -7.61 2.97
N THR A 88 -2.31 -6.69 2.32
CA THR A 88 -1.84 -6.87 0.94
C THR A 88 -0.84 -8.02 0.82
N ALA A 89 0.06 -8.21 1.79
CA ALA A 89 0.90 -9.41 1.90
C ALA A 89 0.04 -10.67 1.93
N LYS A 90 -0.88 -10.79 2.88
CA LYS A 90 -1.72 -11.98 3.03
C LYS A 90 -2.50 -12.32 1.76
N PHE A 91 -3.05 -11.31 1.07
CA PHE A 91 -3.84 -11.52 -0.14
C PHE A 91 -2.96 -11.86 -1.37
N ASN A 92 -1.79 -11.24 -1.48
CA ASN A 92 -0.92 -11.40 -2.65
C ASN A 92 0.14 -12.51 -2.51
N GLU A 93 0.35 -13.04 -1.29
CA GLU A 93 1.27 -14.15 -1.00
C GLU A 93 0.88 -15.45 -1.70
N SER A 94 -0.37 -15.61 -2.14
CA SER A 94 -0.86 -16.87 -2.75
C SER A 94 -0.15 -17.28 -4.06
N LYS A 95 0.74 -16.45 -4.64
CA LYS A 95 1.69 -16.87 -5.70
C LYS A 95 3.07 -16.20 -5.62
N ALA A 96 3.56 -15.84 -4.42
CA ALA A 96 4.96 -15.48 -4.26
C ALA A 96 5.77 -16.74 -3.92
N GLY A 97 6.21 -17.47 -4.95
CA GLY A 97 7.22 -18.51 -4.77
C GLY A 97 8.41 -17.93 -3.99
N ALA A 98 8.85 -18.66 -2.97
CA ALA A 98 10.03 -18.36 -2.18
C ALA A 98 11.24 -18.14 -3.11
N GLY A 99 11.54 -16.88 -3.39
CA GLY A 99 12.67 -16.45 -4.19
C GLY A 99 13.42 -15.40 -3.42
N THR A 100 14.56 -15.79 -2.86
CA THR A 100 15.56 -14.87 -2.35
C THR A 100 15.85 -13.83 -3.42
N ALA A 101 15.34 -12.61 -3.22
CA ALA A 101 15.48 -11.51 -4.17
C ALA A 101 16.96 -11.10 -4.26
N ARG A 102 17.69 -11.66 -5.23
CA ARG A 102 18.82 -10.93 -5.81
C ARG A 102 18.24 -9.81 -6.67
N ARG A 103 18.20 -8.60 -6.10
CA ARG A 103 17.96 -7.36 -6.85
C ARG A 103 18.97 -7.26 -8.00
N PRO A 104 18.55 -7.09 -9.28
CA PRO A 104 19.35 -6.33 -10.22
C PRO A 104 19.28 -4.86 -9.79
N ALA A 105 20.44 -4.21 -9.66
CA ALA A 105 20.52 -2.78 -9.46
C ALA A 105 19.84 -2.04 -10.63
N PRO A 106 19.17 -0.89 -10.41
CA PRO A 106 18.67 -0.08 -11.50
C PRO A 106 19.86 0.36 -12.34
N THR A 107 19.91 -0.07 -13.60
CA THR A 107 20.85 0.47 -14.58
C THR A 107 20.24 1.78 -15.06
N CYS A 108 20.89 2.90 -14.73
CA CYS A 108 20.59 4.17 -15.39
C CYS A 108 20.90 4.02 -16.89
N GLN A 109 19.93 4.32 -17.74
CA GLN A 109 20.17 4.73 -19.12
C GLN A 109 19.89 6.22 -19.23
#